data_AF-A0AAD8QI05-F1
#
_entry.id   AF-A0AAD8QI05-F1
#
_cell.length_a   1.000
_cell.length_b   1.000
_cell.length_c   1.000
_cell.angle_alpha   90.00
_cell.angle_beta   90.00
_cell.angle_gamma   90.00
#
_symmetry.space_group_name_H-M   'P 1'
#
loop_
_entity.id
_entity.type
_entity.pdbx_description
1 polymer ?
#
loop_
_entity_poly.entity_id
_entity_poly.type
_entity_poly.pdbx_seq_one_letter_code
_entity_poly.pdbx_strand_id
1 'polypeptide(L)'
;MAVRKSSMFTACLALMAVCAVLVIASGIWFGVAQEAECAQRARWPVAILGGCILLATLAGFAGAYSDHGRARYLLRFYFVAMPALIVILVVFLVFAAVVTGGSGAYPLIGRAYDEYRLDGFSMWLRGYVSGDPDRWEGIRSCLAGSDTCKKLARQASFVTADQFYKSNLTPLQSGCCKPPSECGFGYVGPTVWTNPTSAPDHDCGLWSNNPGQLCYECESCRAGLLATLRSQWRKVNIALVVATVSLIFLYVAGFIAYKKARK
;
A
#
# COMPACT_ATOMS: atom_id res chain seq x y z
N MET A 1 4.52 42.03 24.59
CA MET A 1 4.79 40.70 25.17
C MET A 1 5.11 39.74 24.05
N ALA A 2 6.34 39.78 23.56
CA ALA A 2 6.84 38.82 22.59
C ALA A 2 6.92 37.46 23.29
N VAL A 3 6.25 36.44 22.75
CA VAL A 3 6.48 35.05 23.15
C VAL A 3 7.96 34.81 22.88
N ARG A 4 8.77 34.79 23.95
CA ARG A 4 10.20 34.51 23.88
C ARG A 4 10.38 33.26 23.01
N LYS A 5 11.03 33.43 21.85
CA LYS A 5 11.44 32.37 20.91
C LYS A 5 12.06 31.22 21.70
N SER A 6 11.26 30.22 22.10
CA SER A 6 11.80 29.01 22.67
C SER A 6 12.41 28.26 21.50
N SER A 7 13.73 28.31 21.36
CA SER A 7 14.50 27.60 20.32
C SER A 7 14.09 26.13 20.23
N MET A 8 13.75 25.53 21.38
CA MET A 8 13.26 24.16 21.50
C MET A 8 11.88 23.95 20.86
N PHE A 9 10.94 24.89 21.02
CA PHE A 9 9.61 24.80 20.39
C PHE A 9 9.70 24.91 18.86
N THR A 10 10.49 25.86 18.35
CA THR A 10 10.72 26.02 16.91
C THR A 10 11.47 24.84 16.31
N ALA A 11 12.41 24.23 17.04
CA ALA A 11 13.09 23.01 16.62
C ALA A 11 12.12 21.82 16.50
N CYS A 12 11.18 21.66 17.46
CA CYS A 12 10.15 20.62 17.38
C CYS A 12 9.25 20.81 16.15
N LEU A 13 8.84 22.04 15.84
CA LEU A 13 8.07 22.37 14.62
C LEU A 13 8.83 22.01 13.33
N ALA A 14 10.13 22.28 13.28
CA ALA A 14 10.98 21.92 12.13
C ALA A 14 11.07 20.41 11.94
N LEU A 15 11.30 19.67 13.03
CA LEU A 15 11.35 18.21 12.97
C LEU A 15 10.00 17.61 12.57
N MET A 16 8.89 18.18 13.04
CA MET A 16 7.55 17.74 12.62
C MET A 16 7.31 17.98 11.12
N ALA A 17 7.76 19.09 10.57
CA ALA A 17 7.66 19.36 9.13
C ALA A 17 8.48 18.36 8.31
N VAL A 18 9.68 17.99 8.77
CA VAL A 18 10.50 16.94 8.14
C VAL A 18 9.77 15.59 8.18
N CYS A 19 9.21 15.21 9.33
CA CYS A 19 8.39 13.98 9.43
C CYS A 19 7.19 14.01 8.48
N ALA A 20 6.50 15.15 8.34
CA ALA A 20 5.39 15.29 7.40
C ALA A 20 5.83 15.11 5.94
N VAL A 21 6.97 15.68 5.55
CA VAL A 21 7.56 15.48 4.22
C VAL A 21 7.93 14.01 4.01
N LEU A 22 8.48 13.33 5.01
CA LEU A 22 8.78 11.89 4.93
C LEU A 22 7.50 11.04 4.78
N VAL A 23 6.41 11.41 5.46
CA VAL A 23 5.10 10.77 5.30
C VAL A 23 4.59 10.95 3.86
N ILE A 24 4.63 12.17 3.34
CA ILE A 24 4.22 12.46 1.95
C ILE A 24 5.11 11.71 0.96
N ALA A 25 6.43 11.74 1.14
CA ALA A 25 7.40 11.07 0.27
C ALA A 25 7.19 9.55 0.29
N SER A 26 6.92 8.96 1.46
CA SER A 26 6.58 7.54 1.57
C SER A 26 5.33 7.22 0.76
N GLY A 27 4.26 8.01 0.90
CA GLY A 27 3.04 7.86 0.11
C GLY A 27 3.22 8.09 -1.39
N ILE A 28 4.21 8.89 -1.80
CA ILE A 28 4.55 9.13 -3.20
C ILE A 28 5.37 7.99 -3.80
N TRP A 29 6.35 7.47 -3.06
CA TRP A 29 7.24 6.38 -3.50
C TRP A 29 6.47 5.10 -3.88
N PHE A 30 5.33 4.84 -3.23
CA PHE A 30 4.42 3.74 -3.62
C PHE A 30 3.90 3.83 -5.05
N GLY A 31 3.96 5.00 -5.68
CA GLY A 31 3.59 5.18 -7.08
C GLY A 31 4.64 4.80 -8.10
N VAL A 32 5.90 4.59 -7.71
CA VAL A 32 7.02 4.38 -8.65
C VAL A 32 7.48 2.91 -8.68
N ALA A 33 7.02 2.09 -7.72
CA ALA A 33 7.23 0.65 -7.79
C ALA A 33 6.30 0.03 -8.85
N GLN A 34 6.89 -0.31 -10.01
CA GLN A 34 6.29 -0.82 -11.26
C GLN A 34 5.16 -1.89 -11.17
N GLU A 35 4.91 -2.49 -10.01
CA GLU A 35 3.95 -3.61 -9.86
C GLU A 35 2.57 -3.16 -9.30
N ALA A 36 2.41 -1.90 -8.86
CA ALA A 36 1.19 -1.42 -8.18
C ALA A 36 0.49 -0.23 -8.85
N GLU A 37 0.96 0.21 -10.02
CA GLU A 37 0.39 1.36 -10.74
C GLU A 37 -1.09 1.17 -11.11
N CYS A 38 -1.52 -0.09 -11.33
CA CYS A 38 -2.89 -0.39 -11.74
C CYS A 38 -3.96 -0.17 -10.66
N ALA A 39 -3.58 -0.05 -9.38
CA ALA A 39 -4.51 0.11 -8.25
C ALA A 39 -4.34 1.47 -7.52
N GLN A 40 -4.09 2.52 -8.30
CA GLN A 40 -3.67 3.87 -7.86
C GLN A 40 -4.67 4.62 -6.94
N ARG A 41 -5.95 4.21 -6.87
CA ARG A 41 -6.99 4.97 -6.16
C ARG A 41 -6.83 4.99 -4.65
N ALA A 42 -6.25 3.95 -4.06
CA ALA A 42 -6.15 3.83 -2.61
C ALA A 42 -4.99 4.64 -1.97
N ARG A 43 -4.21 5.37 -2.79
CA ARG A 43 -3.07 6.21 -2.39
C ARG A 43 -3.47 7.61 -1.90
N TRP A 44 -4.56 8.16 -2.43
CA TRP A 44 -4.98 9.54 -2.17
C TRP A 44 -5.27 9.86 -0.69
N PRO A 45 -5.88 8.97 0.12
CA PRO A 45 -6.18 9.27 1.52
C PRO A 45 -4.93 9.64 2.33
N VAL A 46 -3.83 8.90 2.14
CA VAL A 46 -2.57 9.13 2.87
C VAL A 46 -1.88 10.41 2.40
N ALA A 47 -1.88 10.68 1.10
CA ALA A 47 -1.30 11.89 0.53
C ALA A 47 -2.04 13.16 1.01
N ILE A 48 -3.38 13.12 1.02
CA ILE A 48 -4.22 14.22 1.52
C ILE A 48 -3.95 14.45 3.00
N LEU A 49 -3.94 13.40 3.82
CA LEU A 49 -3.66 13.51 5.26
C LEU A 49 -2.25 14.09 5.52
N GLY A 50 -1.23 13.63 4.79
CA GLY A 50 0.12 14.18 4.88
C GLY A 50 0.18 15.67 4.54
N GLY A 51 -0.54 16.09 3.48
CA GLY A 51 -0.68 17.50 3.11
C GLY A 51 -1.34 18.34 4.21
N CYS A 52 -2.41 17.84 4.83
CA CYS A 52 -3.07 18.52 5.96
C CYS A 52 -2.13 18.69 7.16
N ILE A 53 -1.33 17.68 7.50
CA ILE A 53 -0.32 17.77 8.57
C ILE A 53 0.72 18.84 8.23
N LEU A 54 1.20 18.88 6.98
CA LEU A 54 2.17 19.88 6.55
C LEU A 54 1.61 21.31 6.66
N LEU A 55 0.37 21.54 6.21
CA LEU A 55 -0.30 22.84 6.36
C LEU A 55 -0.46 23.25 7.83
N ALA A 56 -0.81 22.31 8.71
CA ALA A 56 -0.88 22.57 10.14
C ALA A 56 0.50 22.91 10.73
N THR A 57 1.60 22.27 10.28
CA THR A 57 2.96 22.63 10.74
C THR A 57 3.35 24.05 10.31
N LEU A 58 3.02 24.44 9.08
CA LEU A 58 3.26 25.78 8.55
C LEU A 58 2.48 26.85 9.34
N ALA A 59 1.23 26.57 9.71
CA ALA A 59 0.45 27.44 10.57
C ALA A 59 1.09 27.59 11.97
N GLY A 60 1.65 26.51 12.52
CA GLY A 60 2.43 26.53 13.76
C GLY A 60 3.68 27.41 13.65
N PHE A 61 4.42 27.29 12.55
CA PHE A 61 5.57 28.14 12.24
C PHE A 61 5.22 29.61 12.09
N ALA A 62 4.20 29.92 11.29
CA ALA A 62 3.70 31.29 11.12
C ALA A 62 3.26 31.88 12.48
N GLY A 63 2.60 31.09 13.32
CA GLY A 63 2.21 31.48 14.67
C GLY A 63 3.40 31.73 15.62
N ALA A 64 4.55 31.07 15.40
CA ALA A 64 5.75 31.23 16.22
C ALA A 64 6.59 32.46 15.83
N TYR A 65 6.57 32.88 14.55
CA TYR A 65 7.35 34.01 14.04
C TYR A 65 6.56 35.32 13.93
N SER A 66 5.23 35.28 13.98
CA SER A 66 4.39 36.48 13.85
C SER A 66 4.30 37.27 15.16
N ASP A 67 4.62 38.56 15.13
CA ASP A 67 4.52 39.49 16.29
C ASP A 67 3.12 40.12 16.47
N HIS A 68 2.17 39.84 15.57
CA HIS A 68 0.81 40.41 15.60
C HIS A 68 -0.19 39.58 16.41
N GLY A 69 -1.26 40.22 16.90
CA GLY A 69 -2.31 39.60 17.73
C GLY A 69 -3.00 38.34 17.16
N ARG A 70 -2.81 38.04 15.86
CA ARG A 70 -3.26 36.79 15.20
C ARG A 70 -2.45 35.55 15.60
N ALA A 71 -1.23 35.71 16.12
CA ALA A 71 -0.37 34.60 16.54
C ALA A 71 -1.04 33.71 17.60
N ARG A 72 -1.81 34.32 18.52
CA ARG A 72 -2.55 33.59 19.56
C ARG A 72 -3.63 32.68 18.98
N TYR A 73 -4.28 33.10 17.89
CA TYR A 73 -5.30 32.29 17.20
C TYR A 73 -4.67 31.15 16.40
N LEU A 74 -3.58 31.42 15.66
CA LEU A 74 -2.85 30.40 14.89
C LEU A 74 -2.25 29.29 15.78
N LEU A 75 -1.63 29.67 16.90
CA LEU A 75 -1.12 28.70 17.87
C LEU A 75 -2.23 27.88 18.52
N ARG A 76 -3.38 28.51 18.84
CA ARG A 76 -4.54 27.80 19.40
C ARG A 76 -5.14 26.82 18.40
N PHE A 77 -5.24 27.22 17.13
CA PHE A 77 -5.65 26.33 16.05
C PHE A 77 -4.67 25.15 15.90
N TYR A 78 -3.35 25.42 15.89
CA TYR A 78 -2.32 24.38 15.85
C TYR A 78 -2.46 23.34 16.97
N PHE A 79 -2.65 23.78 18.22
CA PHE A 79 -2.77 22.85 19.36
C PHE A 79 -4.04 22.00 19.34
N VAL A 80 -5.09 22.40 18.62
CA VAL A 80 -6.33 21.61 18.47
C VAL A 80 -6.30 20.76 17.20
N ALA A 81 -5.85 21.33 16.08
CA ALA A 81 -5.83 20.66 14.78
C ALA A 81 -4.81 19.52 14.71
N MET A 82 -3.60 19.71 15.26
CA MET A 82 -2.57 18.67 15.23
C MET A 82 -2.94 17.37 15.93
N PRO A 83 -3.41 17.36 17.18
CA PRO A 83 -3.79 16.11 17.82
C PRO A 83 -4.98 15.46 17.13
N ALA A 84 -5.93 16.24 16.58
CA ALA A 84 -7.02 15.69 15.77
C ALA A 84 -6.50 14.97 14.51
N LEU A 85 -5.55 15.56 13.78
CA LEU A 85 -4.92 14.93 12.62
C LEU A 85 -4.12 13.67 12.99
N ILE A 86 -3.40 13.70 14.13
CA ILE A 86 -2.69 12.52 14.65
C ILE A 86 -3.68 11.40 14.99
N VAL A 87 -4.80 11.71 15.66
CA VAL A 87 -5.83 10.71 15.98
C VAL A 87 -6.42 10.11 14.71
N ILE A 88 -6.75 10.93 13.71
CA ILE A 88 -7.24 10.45 12.40
C ILE A 88 -6.21 9.52 11.74
N LEU A 89 -4.92 9.89 11.80
CA LEU A 89 -3.84 9.07 11.28
C LEU A 89 -3.74 7.71 12.00
N VAL A 90 -3.85 7.69 13.33
CA VAL A 90 -3.86 6.45 14.12
C VAL A 90 -5.06 5.58 13.77
N VAL A 91 -6.27 6.15 13.63
CA VAL A 91 -7.46 5.39 13.22
C VAL A 91 -7.25 4.77 11.83
N PHE A 92 -6.69 5.53 10.88
CA PHE A 92 -6.36 5.03 9.56
C PHE A 92 -5.33 3.89 9.61
N LEU A 93 -4.30 4.01 10.43
CA LEU A 93 -3.28 2.96 10.63
C LEU A 93 -3.88 1.66 11.17
N VAL A 94 -4.78 1.76 12.16
CA VAL A 94 -5.47 0.60 12.74
C VAL A 94 -6.37 -0.04 11.68
N PHE A 95 -7.16 0.76 10.96
CA PHE A 95 -7.99 0.27 9.87
C PHE A 95 -7.16 -0.45 8.80
N ALA A 96 -6.05 0.16 8.36
CA ALA A 96 -5.16 -0.44 7.38
C ALA A 96 -4.56 -1.76 7.88
N ALA A 97 -4.16 -1.85 9.16
CA ALA A 97 -3.66 -3.07 9.77
C ALA A 97 -4.72 -4.18 9.81
N VAL A 98 -5.96 -3.86 10.18
CA VAL A 98 -7.08 -4.82 10.23
C VAL A 98 -7.41 -5.33 8.84
N VAL A 99 -7.55 -4.43 7.87
CA VAL A 99 -7.88 -4.78 6.48
C VAL A 99 -6.75 -5.61 5.85
N THR A 100 -5.50 -5.31 6.17
CA THR A 100 -4.31 -6.09 5.75
C THR A 100 -3.93 -7.18 6.75
N GLY A 101 -4.90 -7.76 7.48
CA GLY A 101 -4.69 -8.88 8.40
C GLY A 101 -4.57 -10.24 7.70
N GLY A 102 -5.53 -10.60 6.83
CA GLY A 102 -5.59 -11.89 6.12
C GLY A 102 -4.68 -11.99 4.88
N SER A 103 -3.79 -12.99 4.85
CA SER A 103 -2.75 -13.13 3.82
C SER A 103 -3.22 -13.75 2.51
N GLY A 104 -4.32 -14.53 2.51
CA GLY A 104 -4.76 -15.26 1.32
C GLY A 104 -3.80 -16.36 0.85
N ALA A 105 -2.61 -16.46 1.44
CA ALA A 105 -1.53 -17.32 0.99
C ALA A 105 -1.84 -18.78 1.32
N TYR A 106 -1.68 -19.63 0.31
CA TYR A 106 -1.88 -21.06 0.34
C TYR A 106 -0.58 -21.73 -0.12
N PRO A 107 0.24 -22.23 0.82
CA PRO A 107 1.51 -22.85 0.49
C PRO A 107 1.28 -24.20 -0.20
N LEU A 108 2.04 -24.48 -1.24
CA LEU A 108 2.00 -25.75 -1.96
C LEU A 108 3.27 -26.55 -1.71
N ILE A 109 3.09 -27.85 -1.48
CA ILE A 109 4.20 -28.78 -1.25
C ILE A 109 5.06 -28.85 -2.52
N GLY A 110 6.38 -28.74 -2.35
CA GLY A 110 7.34 -28.82 -3.45
C GLY A 110 7.48 -27.55 -4.29
N ARG A 111 6.96 -26.41 -3.83
CA ARG A 111 7.05 -25.13 -4.52
C ARG A 111 7.66 -24.04 -3.66
N ALA A 112 8.43 -23.16 -4.27
CA ALA A 112 9.06 -22.01 -3.61
C ALA A 112 8.16 -20.77 -3.56
N TYR A 113 6.96 -20.84 -4.15
CA TYR A 113 5.98 -19.75 -4.17
C TYR A 113 4.64 -20.20 -3.60
N ASP A 114 3.89 -19.24 -3.07
CA ASP A 114 2.53 -19.44 -2.57
C ASP A 114 1.50 -19.16 -3.66
N GLU A 115 0.37 -19.87 -3.63
CA GLU A 115 -0.82 -19.47 -4.35
C GLU A 115 -1.72 -18.62 -3.46
N TYR A 116 -2.58 -17.79 -4.04
CA TYR A 116 -3.42 -16.88 -3.28
C TYR A 116 -4.89 -17.14 -3.57
N ARG A 117 -5.69 -17.24 -2.51
CA ARG A 117 -7.15 -17.34 -2.61
C ARG A 117 -7.80 -16.10 -2.06
N LEU A 118 -8.84 -15.62 -2.73
CA LEU A 118 -9.65 -14.49 -2.27
C LEU A 118 -10.22 -14.74 -0.87
N ASP A 119 -10.56 -15.99 -0.55
CA ASP A 119 -11.14 -16.40 0.72
C ASP A 119 -10.25 -16.24 1.95
N GLY A 120 -8.95 -15.98 1.79
CA GLY A 120 -8.08 -15.66 2.91
C GLY A 120 -7.87 -14.16 3.15
N PHE A 121 -8.49 -13.27 2.35
CA PHE A 121 -8.42 -11.81 2.54
C PHE A 121 -9.59 -11.26 3.35
N SER A 122 -9.47 -10.06 3.90
CA SER A 122 -10.55 -9.39 4.61
C SER A 122 -11.73 -9.05 3.68
N MET A 123 -12.95 -8.96 4.24
CA MET A 123 -14.16 -8.66 3.48
C MET A 123 -14.04 -7.34 2.69
N TRP A 124 -13.36 -6.34 3.26
CA TRP A 124 -13.11 -5.07 2.59
C TRP A 124 -12.22 -5.20 1.36
N LEU A 125 -11.13 -5.99 1.43
CA LEU A 125 -10.23 -6.21 0.28
C LEU A 125 -10.92 -7.01 -0.82
N ARG A 126 -11.72 -8.03 -0.46
CA ARG A 126 -12.53 -8.77 -1.44
C ARG A 126 -13.53 -7.85 -2.13
N GLY A 127 -14.25 -7.04 -1.35
CA GLY A 127 -15.20 -6.06 -1.88
C GLY A 127 -14.56 -5.01 -2.80
N TYR A 128 -13.29 -4.64 -2.58
CA TYR A 128 -12.59 -3.72 -3.48
C TYR A 128 -12.46 -4.25 -4.91
N VAL A 129 -12.26 -5.56 -5.07
CA VAL A 129 -12.03 -6.22 -6.36
C VAL A 129 -13.30 -6.82 -6.95
N SER A 130 -14.17 -7.41 -6.12
CA SER A 130 -15.41 -8.07 -6.56
C SER A 130 -16.63 -7.14 -6.56
N GLY A 131 -16.57 -5.97 -5.91
CA GLY A 131 -17.72 -5.10 -5.70
C GLY A 131 -18.11 -4.23 -6.89
N ASP A 132 -17.16 -3.82 -7.73
CA ASP A 132 -17.41 -2.94 -8.87
C ASP A 132 -16.74 -3.49 -10.15
N PRO A 133 -17.52 -3.99 -11.13
CA PRO A 133 -16.97 -4.62 -12.34
C PRO A 133 -16.17 -3.63 -13.19
N ASP A 134 -16.63 -2.39 -13.34
CA ASP A 134 -15.93 -1.34 -14.12
C ASP A 134 -14.56 -1.00 -13.51
N ARG A 135 -14.45 -1.06 -12.17
CA ARG A 135 -13.17 -0.86 -11.48
C ARG A 135 -12.21 -1.98 -11.82
N TRP A 136 -12.69 -3.23 -11.79
CA TRP A 136 -11.86 -4.38 -12.15
C TRP A 136 -11.43 -4.33 -13.61
N GLU A 137 -12.30 -3.91 -14.53
CA GLU A 137 -11.96 -3.77 -15.94
C GLU A 137 -10.80 -2.79 -16.18
N GLY A 138 -10.80 -1.65 -15.49
CA GLY A 138 -9.67 -0.70 -15.50
C GLY A 138 -8.38 -1.29 -14.94
N ILE A 139 -8.46 -2.05 -13.85
CA ILE A 139 -7.29 -2.73 -13.27
C ILE A 139 -6.76 -3.82 -14.21
N ARG A 140 -7.67 -4.61 -14.78
CA ARG A 140 -7.38 -5.72 -15.70
C ARG A 140 -6.69 -5.24 -16.96
N SER A 141 -7.22 -4.18 -17.60
CA SER A 141 -6.61 -3.60 -18.80
C SER A 141 -5.20 -3.08 -18.52
N CYS A 142 -4.97 -2.48 -17.35
CA CYS A 142 -3.64 -2.09 -16.91
C CYS A 142 -2.72 -3.30 -16.66
N LEU A 143 -3.21 -4.37 -16.02
CA LEU A 143 -2.43 -5.60 -15.80
C LEU A 143 -2.06 -6.29 -17.12
N ALA A 144 -2.98 -6.34 -18.08
CA ALA A 144 -2.71 -6.87 -19.43
C ALA A 144 -1.70 -6.02 -20.21
N GLY A 145 -1.71 -4.70 -19.99
CA GLY A 145 -0.71 -3.78 -20.53
C GLY A 145 0.67 -3.95 -19.88
N SER A 146 0.72 -4.37 -18.61
CA SER A 146 1.96 -4.51 -17.83
C SER A 146 2.94 -5.51 -18.44
N ASP A 147 4.23 -5.30 -18.15
CA ASP A 147 5.29 -6.21 -18.59
C ASP A 147 5.53 -7.36 -17.61
N THR A 148 4.78 -7.48 -16.51
CA THR A 148 5.05 -8.48 -15.45
C THR A 148 5.00 -9.91 -16.00
N CYS A 149 3.92 -10.28 -16.69
CA CYS A 149 3.82 -11.61 -17.32
C CYS A 149 4.71 -11.75 -18.56
N LYS A 150 4.96 -10.66 -19.31
CA LYS A 150 5.85 -10.68 -20.48
C LYS A 150 7.31 -10.91 -20.08
N LYS A 151 7.76 -10.32 -18.97
CA LYS A 151 9.09 -10.54 -18.37
C LYS A 151 9.22 -11.99 -17.92
N LEU A 152 8.19 -12.55 -17.28
CA LEU A 152 8.18 -13.96 -16.87
C LEU A 152 8.25 -14.90 -18.09
N ALA A 153 7.48 -14.63 -19.15
CA ALA A 153 7.48 -15.43 -20.37
C ALA A 153 8.84 -15.44 -21.09
N ARG A 154 9.59 -14.33 -21.05
CA ARG A 154 10.91 -14.19 -21.69
C ARG A 154 12.05 -14.74 -20.85
N GLN A 155 11.79 -15.18 -19.62
CA GLN A 155 12.84 -15.54 -18.69
C GLN A 155 13.40 -16.94 -19.04
N ALA A 156 14.62 -16.93 -19.58
CA ALA A 156 15.29 -18.13 -20.14
C ALA A 156 15.62 -19.22 -19.11
N SER A 157 15.53 -18.94 -17.81
CA SER A 157 15.84 -19.91 -16.73
C SER A 157 14.75 -20.94 -16.48
N PHE A 158 13.58 -20.83 -17.11
CA PHE A 158 12.40 -21.66 -16.85
C PHE A 158 12.16 -22.72 -17.94
N VAL A 159 13.21 -23.46 -18.27
CA VAL A 159 13.17 -24.51 -19.31
C VAL A 159 12.42 -25.75 -18.80
N THR A 160 12.53 -26.05 -17.51
CA THR A 160 11.88 -27.22 -16.89
C THR A 160 10.86 -26.82 -15.83
N ALA A 161 9.86 -27.68 -15.63
CA ALA A 161 8.83 -27.48 -14.61
C ALA A 161 9.42 -27.39 -13.19
N ASP A 162 10.44 -28.21 -12.88
CA ASP A 162 11.10 -28.20 -11.56
C ASP A 162 11.82 -26.87 -11.28
N GLN A 163 12.52 -26.30 -12.27
CA GLN A 163 13.13 -24.97 -12.16
C GLN A 163 12.09 -23.89 -11.93
N PHE A 164 10.94 -23.97 -12.62
CA PHE A 164 9.83 -23.04 -12.43
C PHE A 164 9.22 -23.17 -11.03
N TYR A 165 8.97 -24.38 -10.54
CA TYR A 165 8.40 -24.63 -9.21
C TYR A 165 9.32 -24.20 -8.07
N LYS A 166 10.64 -24.28 -8.26
CA LYS A 166 11.64 -23.82 -7.28
C LYS A 166 11.95 -22.32 -7.36
N SER A 167 11.34 -21.60 -8.30
CA SER A 167 11.56 -20.17 -8.45
C SER A 167 10.63 -19.35 -7.55
N ASN A 168 11.13 -18.26 -6.97
CA ASN A 168 10.32 -17.35 -6.15
C ASN A 168 9.51 -16.43 -7.07
N LEU A 169 8.29 -16.83 -7.40
CA LEU A 169 7.34 -16.01 -8.15
C LEU A 169 6.73 -14.92 -7.25
N THR A 170 6.49 -13.75 -7.83
CA THR A 170 5.70 -12.72 -7.14
C THR A 170 4.22 -13.14 -7.05
N PRO A 171 3.42 -12.55 -6.15
CA PRO A 171 2.00 -12.89 -6.06
C PRO A 171 1.21 -12.60 -7.35
N LEU A 172 1.58 -11.55 -8.09
CA LEU A 172 1.02 -11.28 -9.42
C LEU A 172 1.43 -12.34 -10.45
N GLN A 173 2.70 -12.76 -10.45
CA GLN A 173 3.17 -13.79 -11.38
C GLN A 173 2.50 -15.14 -11.17
N SER A 174 2.38 -15.56 -9.90
CA SER A 174 1.75 -16.82 -9.51
C SER A 174 0.23 -16.81 -9.68
N GLY A 175 -0.44 -15.65 -9.56
CA GLY A 175 -1.89 -15.53 -9.68
C GLY A 175 -2.41 -15.22 -11.09
N CYS A 176 -1.68 -14.43 -11.89
CA CYS A 176 -2.16 -13.95 -13.20
C CYS A 176 -1.46 -14.59 -14.41
N CYS A 177 -0.19 -14.96 -14.26
CA CYS A 177 0.64 -15.40 -15.40
C CYS A 177 0.70 -16.92 -15.57
N LYS A 178 0.07 -17.70 -14.68
CA LYS A 178 -0.03 -19.16 -14.76
C LYS A 178 -1.44 -19.62 -14.34
N PRO A 179 -1.88 -20.81 -14.75
CA PRO A 179 -3.14 -21.37 -14.27
C PRO A 179 -3.05 -21.81 -12.79
N PRO A 180 -4.20 -21.90 -12.10
CA PRO A 180 -4.29 -22.50 -10.77
C PRO A 180 -3.85 -23.97 -10.81
N SER A 181 -3.26 -24.45 -9.72
CA SER A 181 -2.71 -25.81 -9.68
C SER A 181 -3.76 -26.90 -9.59
N GLU A 182 -4.89 -26.58 -8.97
CA GLU A 182 -6.03 -27.49 -8.83
C GLU A 182 -6.62 -27.87 -10.18
N CYS A 183 -6.38 -27.04 -11.22
CA CYS A 183 -6.81 -27.32 -12.57
C CYS A 183 -6.03 -28.45 -13.26
N GLY A 184 -4.81 -28.78 -12.80
CA GLY A 184 -4.03 -29.87 -13.38
C GLY A 184 -3.48 -29.65 -14.80
N PHE A 185 -3.27 -28.39 -15.21
CA PHE A 185 -2.66 -28.07 -16.51
C PHE A 185 -1.22 -28.59 -16.60
N GLY A 186 -0.82 -29.09 -17.78
CA GLY A 186 0.55 -29.56 -18.02
C GLY A 186 1.50 -28.41 -18.33
N TYR A 187 2.71 -28.45 -17.77
CA TYR A 187 3.73 -27.42 -17.98
C TYR A 187 4.38 -27.55 -19.37
N VAL A 188 4.34 -26.48 -20.16
CA VAL A 188 5.12 -26.36 -21.41
C VAL A 188 6.13 -25.22 -21.32
N GLY A 189 5.72 -24.12 -20.69
CA GLY A 189 6.58 -22.97 -20.40
C GLY A 189 5.97 -22.07 -19.34
N PRO A 190 6.60 -20.92 -19.05
CA PRO A 190 6.22 -20.07 -17.92
C PRO A 190 4.77 -19.57 -17.97
N THR A 191 4.30 -19.25 -19.16
CA THR A 191 2.94 -18.74 -19.43
C THR A 191 2.18 -19.60 -20.44
N VAL A 192 2.70 -20.78 -20.78
CA VAL A 192 2.12 -21.68 -21.78
C VAL A 192 1.92 -23.05 -21.17
N TRP A 193 0.68 -23.52 -21.21
CA TRP A 193 0.26 -24.73 -20.52
C TRP A 193 -0.68 -25.57 -21.40
N THR A 194 -0.65 -26.90 -21.25
CA THR A 194 -1.56 -27.82 -21.94
C THR A 194 -2.83 -28.04 -21.14
N ASN A 195 -3.96 -28.17 -21.84
CA ASN A 195 -5.26 -28.39 -21.21
C ASN A 195 -5.27 -29.66 -20.34
N PRO A 196 -5.90 -29.61 -19.16
CA PRO A 196 -6.03 -30.76 -18.29
C PRO A 196 -7.05 -31.75 -18.84
N THR A 197 -7.03 -32.97 -18.29
CA THR A 197 -8.01 -34.03 -18.61
C THR A 197 -9.38 -33.74 -17.97
N SER A 198 -9.41 -32.95 -16.90
CA SER A 198 -10.62 -32.49 -16.20
C SER A 198 -10.36 -31.14 -15.53
N ALA A 199 -11.26 -30.18 -15.71
CA ALA A 199 -11.15 -28.83 -15.14
C ALA A 199 -12.38 -28.54 -14.25
N PRO A 200 -12.34 -28.88 -12.96
CA PRO A 200 -13.52 -28.77 -12.09
C PRO A 200 -13.77 -27.35 -11.53
N ASP A 201 -12.80 -26.43 -11.60
CA ASP A 201 -12.89 -25.09 -11.02
C ASP A 201 -13.23 -24.01 -12.07
N HIS A 202 -13.95 -22.97 -11.65
CA HIS A 202 -14.35 -21.85 -12.50
C HIS A 202 -13.14 -21.14 -13.14
N ASP A 203 -12.05 -20.94 -12.40
CA ASP A 203 -10.84 -20.29 -12.90
C ASP A 203 -10.17 -21.11 -14.01
N CYS A 204 -10.33 -22.43 -14.02
CA CYS A 204 -9.74 -23.30 -15.05
C CYS A 204 -10.32 -23.05 -16.44
N GLY A 205 -11.59 -22.65 -16.52
CA GLY A 205 -12.25 -22.30 -17.78
C GLY A 205 -11.90 -20.91 -18.30
N LEU A 206 -11.38 -20.03 -17.43
CA LEU A 206 -11.00 -18.66 -17.78
C LEU A 206 -9.55 -18.53 -18.26
N TRP A 207 -8.70 -19.52 -17.96
CA TRP A 207 -7.29 -19.51 -18.37
C TRP A 207 -7.13 -19.54 -19.90
N SER A 208 -6.22 -18.71 -20.43
CA SER A 208 -5.86 -18.68 -21.85
C SER A 208 -4.35 -18.54 -22.04
N ASN A 209 -3.76 -19.26 -23.01
CA ASN A 209 -2.35 -19.09 -23.37
C ASN A 209 -2.08 -17.80 -24.16
N ASN A 210 -3.12 -17.01 -24.49
CA ASN A 210 -2.96 -15.72 -25.16
C ASN A 210 -2.35 -14.69 -24.18
N PRO A 211 -1.21 -14.06 -24.50
CA PRO A 211 -0.56 -13.08 -23.61
C PRO A 211 -1.43 -11.87 -23.25
N GLY A 212 -2.46 -11.55 -24.05
CA GLY A 212 -3.40 -10.48 -23.76
C GLY A 212 -4.55 -10.85 -22.81
N GLN A 213 -4.74 -12.15 -22.53
CA GLN A 213 -5.88 -12.64 -21.74
C GLN A 213 -5.44 -13.37 -20.47
N LEU A 214 -4.47 -14.29 -20.57
CA LEU A 214 -3.90 -15.07 -19.45
C LEU A 214 -4.97 -15.47 -18.41
N CYS A 215 -4.68 -15.34 -17.12
CA CYS A 215 -5.68 -15.49 -16.05
C CYS A 215 -6.20 -14.14 -15.54
N TYR A 216 -6.21 -13.07 -16.36
CA TYR A 216 -6.56 -11.73 -15.87
C TYR A 216 -8.03 -11.60 -15.42
N GLU A 217 -8.91 -12.55 -15.77
CA GLU A 217 -10.29 -12.61 -15.26
C GLU A 217 -10.46 -13.53 -14.04
N CYS A 218 -9.44 -14.33 -13.72
CA CYS A 218 -9.52 -15.33 -12.67
C CYS A 218 -9.54 -14.71 -11.26
N GLU A 219 -10.22 -15.40 -10.34
CA GLU A 219 -10.21 -15.11 -8.91
C GLU A 219 -8.79 -15.23 -8.33
N SER A 220 -7.98 -16.14 -8.87
CA SER A 220 -6.56 -16.31 -8.55
C SER A 220 -5.72 -15.06 -8.88
N CYS A 221 -6.01 -14.36 -9.98
CA CYS A 221 -5.30 -13.12 -10.35
C CYS A 221 -5.72 -11.95 -9.46
N ARG A 222 -7.01 -11.85 -9.16
CA ARG A 222 -7.56 -10.92 -8.16
C ARG A 222 -6.90 -11.11 -6.80
N ALA A 223 -6.74 -12.35 -6.35
CA ALA A 223 -6.06 -12.69 -5.11
C ALA A 223 -4.57 -12.31 -5.16
N GLY A 224 -3.87 -12.58 -6.27
CA GLY A 224 -2.48 -12.20 -6.47
C GLY A 224 -2.24 -10.67 -6.45
N LEU A 225 -3.19 -9.90 -7.00
CA LEU A 225 -3.18 -8.44 -6.89
C LEU A 225 -3.36 -8.00 -5.44
N LEU A 226 -4.33 -8.56 -4.71
CA LEU A 226 -4.56 -8.22 -3.31
C LEU A 226 -3.37 -8.58 -2.41
N ALA A 227 -2.71 -9.71 -2.67
CA ALA A 227 -1.48 -10.09 -1.99
C ALA A 227 -0.35 -9.08 -2.23
N THR A 228 -0.18 -8.66 -3.48
CA THR A 228 0.81 -7.64 -3.87
C THR A 228 0.51 -6.31 -3.17
N LEU A 229 -0.74 -5.86 -3.22
CA LEU A 229 -1.20 -4.64 -2.55
C LEU A 229 -1.00 -4.71 -1.04
N ARG A 230 -1.39 -5.81 -0.40
CA ARG A 230 -1.20 -6.05 1.03
C ARG A 230 0.28 -5.95 1.42
N SER A 231 1.17 -6.60 0.67
CA SER A 231 2.62 -6.58 0.94
C SER A 231 3.17 -5.16 0.86
N GLN A 232 2.78 -4.41 -0.16
CA GLN A 232 3.15 -3.00 -0.29
C GLN A 232 2.58 -2.17 0.87
N TRP A 233 1.29 -2.30 1.14
CA TRP A 233 0.60 -1.60 2.23
C TRP A 233 1.22 -1.83 3.58
N ARG A 234 1.62 -3.06 3.89
CA ARG A 234 2.27 -3.38 5.16
C ARG A 234 3.62 -2.66 5.31
N LYS A 235 4.40 -2.54 4.23
CA LYS A 235 5.64 -1.75 4.21
C LYS A 235 5.34 -0.26 4.44
N VAL A 236 4.31 0.30 3.79
CA VAL A 236 3.85 1.69 4.05
C VAL A 236 3.51 1.84 5.52
N ASN A 237 2.68 0.92 6.02
CA ASN A 237 2.03 1.03 7.32
C ASN A 237 3.08 1.02 8.42
N ILE A 238 4.12 0.19 8.29
CA ILE A 238 5.28 0.19 9.20
C ILE A 238 5.96 1.55 9.20
N ALA A 239 6.29 2.12 8.03
CA ALA A 239 6.91 3.44 7.95
C ALA A 239 6.02 4.54 8.54
N LEU A 240 4.71 4.48 8.28
CA LEU A 240 3.73 5.44 8.76
C LEU A 240 3.51 5.34 10.29
N VAL A 241 3.57 4.14 10.87
CA VAL A 241 3.57 3.93 12.33
C VAL A 241 4.79 4.61 12.96
N VAL A 242 6.00 4.39 12.42
CA VAL A 242 7.23 5.01 12.94
C VAL A 242 7.14 6.54 12.87
N ALA A 243 6.64 7.08 11.76
CA ALA A 243 6.43 8.51 11.60
C ALA A 243 5.39 9.06 12.59
N THR A 244 4.29 8.34 12.82
CA THR A 244 3.22 8.74 13.75
C THR A 244 3.71 8.78 15.19
N VAL A 245 4.46 7.76 15.63
CA VAL A 245 5.08 7.74 16.97
C VAL A 245 6.02 8.94 17.15
N SER A 246 6.82 9.25 16.11
CA SER A 246 7.71 10.41 16.12
C SER A 246 6.93 11.74 16.20
N LEU A 247 5.84 11.88 15.45
CA LEU A 247 4.95 13.05 15.50
C LEU A 247 4.33 13.25 16.89
N ILE A 248 3.87 12.17 17.53
CA ILE A 248 3.32 12.22 18.90
C ILE A 248 4.37 12.72 19.88
N PHE A 249 5.59 12.15 19.84
CA PHE A 249 6.68 12.56 20.73
C PHE A 249 7.05 14.03 20.55
N LEU A 250 7.21 14.48 19.29
CA LEU A 250 7.55 15.86 18.97
C LEU A 250 6.44 16.85 19.35
N TYR A 251 5.16 16.48 19.17
CA TYR A 251 4.03 17.30 19.59
C TYR A 251 4.00 17.48 21.11
N VAL A 252 4.19 16.40 21.88
CA VAL A 252 4.23 16.45 23.35
C VAL A 252 5.41 17.30 23.83
N ALA A 253 6.61 17.10 23.27
CA ALA A 253 7.79 17.89 23.60
C ALA A 253 7.59 19.39 23.27
N GLY A 254 7.01 19.69 22.11
CA GLY A 254 6.66 21.05 21.70
C GLY A 254 5.63 21.69 22.64
N PHE A 255 4.60 20.96 23.04
CA PHE A 255 3.59 21.43 23.98
C PHE A 255 4.19 21.75 25.36
N ILE A 256 5.08 20.87 25.87
CA ILE A 256 5.79 21.09 27.13
C ILE A 256 6.69 22.33 27.04
N ALA A 257 7.45 22.47 25.95
CA ALA A 257 8.30 23.63 25.68
C ALA A 257 7.50 24.94 25.67
N TYR A 258 6.36 24.94 24.98
CA TYR A 258 5.44 26.07 24.90
C TYR A 258 4.86 26.45 26.27
N LYS A 259 4.44 25.46 27.07
CA LYS A 259 3.93 25.69 28.43
C LYS A 259 4.99 26.27 29.35
N LYS A 260 6.24 25.80 29.26
CA LYS A 260 7.37 26.33 30.05
C LYS A 260 7.72 27.77 29.66
N ALA A 261 7.61 28.14 28.39
CA ALA A 261 7.90 29.49 27.92
C ALA A 261 6.80 30.53 28.25
N ARG A 262 5.59 30.07 28.62
CA ARG A 262 4.48 30.93 29.09
C ARG A 262 4.41 31.11 30.60
N LYS A 263 5.11 30.27 31.37
CA LYS A 263 5.32 30.49 32.81
C LYS A 263 6.48 31.43 33.01
#